data_AF-A0A9X5MP71-F1
#
_entry.id   AF-A0A9X5MP71-F1
#
_cell.length_a   1.000
_cell.length_b   1.000
_cell.length_c   1.000
_cell.angle_alpha   90.00
_cell.angle_beta   90.00
_cell.angle_gamma   90.00
#
_symmetry.space_group_name_H-M   'P 1'
#
loop_
_entity.id
_entity.type
_entity.pdbx_description
1 polymer ?
#
loop_
_entity_poly.entity_id
_entity_poly.type
_entity_poly.pdbx_seq_one_letter_code
_entity_poly.pdbx_strand_id
1 'polypeptide(L)'
;MSEKTELEIAKKTLRNSTDPIEREKAQQKYDALREKDIVSDQKVIDACNNGNAASSGCAQARLDVITAKGEYENTGNYNSRASQQYADAYSKITSLLSMTSVDAQNQKQVQDAMVNYAMVQLSVDKPTAEAYIKTYDGMKIISASMTPLIGSVAARKIETLVSQQRLSSNFSIHSLPDAHGREHITAVKGDAAIPVDKIEIWLRGKAKGDLESLLVRQSVLINEKRDNQRAFAKDPNKPKELGKISTHIEGIGRSRTMGMDLEKIGFNDTKENNKFIIDKLLDTAKMVTPENRWTSIVLKSQNGSNESVRINAVWVILPDGSKRLSTVTTGRFLNEKKS
;
A
#
# COMPACT_ATOMS: atom_id res chain seq x y z
N MET A 1 -27.97 20.68 -5.95
CA MET A 1 -26.98 21.72 -5.61
C MET A 1 -25.92 21.75 -6.69
N SER A 2 -25.29 22.90 -6.95
CA SER A 2 -24.17 22.97 -7.90
C SER A 2 -22.87 22.53 -7.24
N GLU A 3 -21.92 21.99 -8.01
CA GLU A 3 -20.61 21.52 -7.50
C GLU A 3 -19.81 22.67 -6.85
N LYS A 4 -19.92 23.88 -7.38
CA LYS A 4 -19.34 25.10 -6.78
C LYS A 4 -19.93 25.39 -5.41
N THR A 5 -21.24 25.21 -5.24
CA THR A 5 -21.91 25.38 -3.95
C THR A 5 -21.44 24.33 -2.94
N GLU A 6 -21.27 23.07 -3.36
CA GLU A 6 -20.78 21.99 -2.49
C GLU A 6 -19.31 22.20 -2.07
N LEU A 7 -18.47 22.73 -2.97
CA LEU A 7 -17.07 23.04 -2.66
C LEU A 7 -16.94 24.14 -1.59
N GLU A 8 -17.73 25.21 -1.72
CA GLU A 8 -17.73 26.30 -0.74
C GLU A 8 -18.28 25.86 0.62
N ILE A 9 -19.29 24.97 0.64
CA ILE A 9 -19.76 24.34 1.88
C ILE A 9 -18.63 23.54 2.53
N ALA A 10 -17.92 22.70 1.76
CA ALA A 10 -16.80 21.92 2.29
C ALA A 10 -15.68 22.81 2.84
N LYS A 11 -15.28 23.87 2.12
CA LYS A 11 -14.31 24.88 2.60
C LYS A 11 -14.75 25.53 3.90
N LYS A 12 -16.02 25.93 4.00
CA LYS A 12 -16.58 26.55 5.20
C LYS A 12 -16.55 25.59 6.40
N THR A 13 -16.93 24.33 6.20
CA THR A 13 -16.89 23.30 7.26
C THR A 13 -15.46 23.04 7.73
N LEU A 14 -14.48 22.98 6.81
CA LEU A 14 -13.07 22.79 7.16
C LEU A 14 -12.48 23.93 8.01
N ARG A 15 -12.95 25.17 7.79
CA ARG A 15 -12.55 26.37 8.54
C ARG A 15 -13.25 26.50 9.90
N ASN A 16 -14.53 26.12 9.97
CA ASN A 16 -15.39 26.49 11.11
C ASN A 16 -15.75 25.33 12.04
N SER A 17 -15.79 24.08 11.56
CA SER A 17 -16.14 22.95 12.42
C SER A 17 -14.95 22.57 13.31
N THR A 18 -15.23 22.23 14.56
CA THR A 18 -14.27 21.66 15.51
C THR A 18 -14.39 20.14 15.63
N ASP A 19 -15.43 19.53 15.04
CA ASP A 19 -15.64 18.08 15.04
C ASP A 19 -14.69 17.41 14.03
N PRO A 20 -13.76 16.55 14.48
CA PRO A 20 -12.81 15.88 13.59
C PRO A 20 -13.49 15.01 12.53
N ILE A 21 -14.62 14.37 12.82
CA ILE A 21 -15.33 13.50 11.87
C ILE A 21 -16.01 14.33 10.79
N GLU A 22 -16.63 15.46 11.15
CA GLU A 22 -17.20 16.39 10.17
C GLU A 22 -16.13 17.00 9.28
N ARG A 23 -14.99 17.39 9.86
CA ARG A 23 -13.85 17.92 9.10
C ARG A 23 -13.27 16.88 8.16
N GLU A 24 -13.16 15.62 8.57
CA GLU A 24 -12.68 14.53 7.69
C GLU A 24 -13.62 14.32 6.50
N LYS A 25 -14.94 14.25 6.74
CA LYS A 25 -15.94 14.14 5.66
C LYS A 25 -15.90 15.35 4.72
N ALA A 26 -15.74 16.57 5.28
CA ALA A 26 -15.60 17.77 4.49
C ALA A 26 -14.32 17.76 3.65
N GLN A 27 -13.21 17.25 4.19
CA GLN A 27 -11.94 17.09 3.47
C GLN A 27 -12.11 16.11 2.29
N GLN A 28 -12.69 14.94 2.53
CA GLN A 28 -12.96 13.96 1.47
C GLN A 28 -13.84 14.53 0.35
N LYS A 29 -14.87 15.30 0.72
CA LYS A 29 -15.75 15.95 -0.26
C LYS A 29 -15.03 17.05 -1.04
N TYR A 30 -14.21 17.85 -0.37
CA TYR A 30 -13.36 18.86 -0.99
C TYR A 30 -12.41 18.22 -2.00
N ASP A 31 -11.68 17.18 -1.61
CA ASP A 31 -10.72 16.49 -2.47
C ASP A 31 -11.39 15.85 -3.68
N ALA A 32 -12.57 15.23 -3.50
CA ALA A 32 -13.33 14.64 -4.60
C ALA A 32 -13.81 15.67 -5.63
N LEU A 33 -14.27 16.84 -5.16
CA LEU A 33 -14.71 17.93 -6.04
C LEU A 33 -13.51 18.56 -6.78
N ARG A 34 -12.39 18.75 -6.08
CA ARG A 34 -11.16 19.26 -6.69
C ARG A 34 -10.60 18.30 -7.72
N GLU A 35 -10.58 16.99 -7.43
CA GLU A 35 -10.20 15.97 -8.41
C GLU A 35 -11.09 16.03 -9.65
N LYS A 36 -12.42 16.10 -9.46
CA LYS A 36 -13.38 16.21 -10.56
C LYS A 36 -13.11 17.44 -11.45
N ASP A 37 -12.84 18.57 -10.83
CA ASP A 37 -12.52 19.82 -11.52
C ASP A 37 -11.18 19.77 -12.27
N ILE A 38 -10.17 19.05 -11.75
CA ILE A 38 -8.89 18.84 -12.44
C ILE A 38 -9.07 17.90 -13.64
N VAL A 39 -9.71 16.75 -13.46
CA VAL A 39 -9.86 15.76 -14.54
C VAL A 39 -10.84 16.17 -15.63
N SER A 40 -11.63 17.22 -15.39
CA SER A 40 -12.53 17.80 -16.39
C SER A 40 -11.86 18.90 -17.21
N ASP A 41 -10.63 19.32 -16.88
CA ASP A 41 -9.89 20.29 -17.67
C ASP A 41 -9.48 19.69 -19.02
N GLN A 42 -9.72 20.42 -20.12
CA GLN A 42 -9.46 19.92 -21.47
C GLN A 42 -8.00 19.49 -21.67
N LYS A 43 -7.03 20.23 -21.12
CA LYS A 43 -5.60 19.87 -21.24
C LYS A 43 -5.29 18.56 -20.53
N VAL A 44 -5.93 18.34 -19.38
CA VAL A 44 -5.77 17.09 -18.61
C VAL A 44 -6.43 15.94 -19.34
N ILE A 45 -7.63 16.12 -19.89
CA ILE A 45 -8.31 15.11 -20.70
C ILE A 45 -7.42 14.72 -21.89
N ASP A 46 -6.90 15.69 -22.63
CA ASP A 46 -6.08 15.43 -23.81
C ASP A 46 -4.77 14.71 -23.47
N ALA A 47 -4.13 15.05 -22.35
CA ALA A 47 -2.87 14.45 -21.93
C ALA A 47 -3.02 13.08 -21.24
N CYS A 48 -4.14 12.82 -20.56
CA CYS A 48 -4.36 11.62 -19.74
C CYS A 48 -5.22 10.55 -20.41
N ASN A 49 -5.89 10.85 -21.53
CA ASN A 49 -6.73 9.91 -22.25
C ASN A 49 -5.92 8.77 -22.91
N ASN A 50 -6.64 7.79 -23.48
CA ASN A 50 -6.07 6.70 -24.29
C ASN A 50 -4.93 5.92 -23.61
N GLY A 51 -5.06 5.66 -22.29
CA GLY A 51 -4.07 4.92 -21.51
C GLY A 51 -2.87 5.75 -21.01
N ASN A 52 -2.83 7.06 -21.27
CA ASN A 52 -1.71 7.92 -20.88
C ASN A 52 -1.77 8.45 -19.43
N ALA A 53 -2.71 7.96 -18.61
CA ALA A 53 -2.87 8.39 -17.22
C ALA A 53 -1.63 8.16 -16.33
N ALA A 54 -0.70 7.29 -16.74
CA ALA A 54 0.57 7.03 -16.05
C ALA A 54 1.77 7.80 -16.65
N SER A 55 1.54 8.64 -17.66
CA SER A 55 2.60 9.34 -18.39
C SER A 55 3.08 10.59 -17.64
N SER A 56 4.33 10.98 -17.90
CA SER A 56 4.87 12.25 -17.44
C SER A 56 4.07 13.45 -17.97
N GLY A 57 3.59 13.38 -19.22
CA GLY A 57 2.74 14.42 -19.83
C GLY A 57 1.41 14.62 -19.10
N CYS A 58 0.70 13.54 -18.77
CA CYS A 58 -0.52 13.60 -17.97
C CYS A 58 -0.28 14.22 -16.59
N ALA A 59 0.77 13.76 -15.89
CA ALA A 59 1.11 14.28 -14.58
C ALA A 59 1.47 15.77 -14.62
N GLN A 60 2.21 16.21 -15.65
CA GLN A 60 2.56 17.62 -15.83
C GLN A 60 1.32 18.46 -16.13
N ALA A 61 0.43 18.03 -17.03
CA ALA A 61 -0.79 18.75 -17.35
C ALA A 61 -1.67 18.96 -16.11
N ARG A 62 -1.76 17.96 -15.22
CA ARG A 62 -2.44 18.09 -13.93
C ARG A 62 -1.77 19.12 -13.02
N LEU A 63 -0.45 19.10 -12.90
CA LEU A 63 0.30 20.07 -12.10
C LEU A 63 0.14 21.51 -12.62
N ASP A 64 0.12 21.71 -13.93
CA ASP A 64 -0.09 23.02 -14.54
C ASP A 64 -1.48 23.57 -14.22
N VAL A 65 -2.53 22.74 -14.31
CA VAL A 65 -3.90 23.10 -13.94
C VAL A 65 -4.02 23.38 -12.45
N ILE A 66 -3.38 22.57 -11.60
CA ILE A 66 -3.34 22.77 -10.15
C ILE A 66 -2.66 24.09 -9.81
N THR A 67 -1.53 24.41 -10.45
CA THR A 67 -0.79 25.65 -10.24
C THR A 67 -1.63 26.84 -10.65
N ALA A 68 -2.17 26.83 -11.87
CA ALA A 68 -3.04 27.90 -12.36
C ALA A 68 -4.23 28.15 -11.42
N LYS A 69 -4.94 27.08 -11.01
CA LYS A 69 -6.07 27.20 -10.08
C LYS A 69 -5.64 27.63 -8.68
N GLY A 70 -4.48 27.20 -8.21
CA GLY A 70 -3.91 27.59 -6.92
C GLY A 70 -3.47 29.06 -6.87
N GLU A 71 -3.02 29.63 -8.00
CA GLU A 71 -2.77 31.06 -8.16
C GLU A 71 -4.08 31.88 -8.12
N TYR A 72 -5.19 31.34 -8.65
CA TYR A 72 -6.52 31.96 -8.56
C TYR A 72 -7.15 31.88 -7.15
N GLU A 73 -6.83 30.84 -6.36
CA GLU A 73 -7.39 30.66 -5.01
C GLU A 73 -6.56 31.32 -3.88
N ASN A 74 -5.28 31.65 -4.13
CA ASN A 74 -4.39 32.28 -3.15
C ASN A 74 -4.00 33.71 -3.54
N THR A 75 -4.90 34.68 -3.37
CA THR A 75 -4.53 36.11 -3.25
C THR A 75 -3.91 36.43 -1.87
N GLY A 76 -3.10 35.52 -1.31
CA GLY A 76 -2.51 35.60 0.02
C GLY A 76 -1.06 35.08 0.03
N ASN A 77 -0.16 35.90 0.54
CA ASN A 77 1.31 35.85 0.55
C ASN A 77 1.95 34.47 0.22
N TYR A 78 2.16 34.22 -1.07
CA TYR A 78 2.87 33.06 -1.60
C TYR A 78 4.37 33.21 -1.30
N ASN A 79 4.93 32.39 -0.41
CA ASN A 79 6.38 32.39 -0.18
C ASN A 79 7.07 31.71 -1.39
N SER A 80 7.67 32.52 -2.26
CA SER A 80 8.24 32.11 -3.55
C SER A 80 9.31 31.01 -3.45
N ARG A 81 10.03 30.90 -2.32
CA ARG A 81 10.99 29.81 -2.07
C ARG A 81 10.35 28.46 -1.81
N ALA A 82 9.21 28.44 -1.11
CA ALA A 82 8.46 27.22 -0.87
C ALA A 82 7.91 26.70 -2.20
N SER A 83 7.28 27.57 -2.99
CA SER A 83 6.79 27.27 -4.35
C SER A 83 7.84 26.61 -5.24
N GLN A 84 9.06 27.17 -5.27
CA GLN A 84 10.17 26.64 -6.06
C GLN A 84 10.65 25.26 -5.60
N GLN A 85 10.73 25.03 -4.28
CA GLN A 85 11.11 23.73 -3.72
C GLN A 85 10.05 22.65 -3.99
N TYR A 86 8.76 23.01 -3.90
CA TYR A 86 7.67 22.13 -4.29
C TYR A 86 7.75 21.81 -5.79
N ALA A 87 7.90 22.83 -6.65
CA ALA A 87 7.98 22.65 -8.10
C ALA A 87 9.14 21.76 -8.54
N ASP A 88 10.35 21.91 -7.95
CA ASP A 88 11.50 21.06 -8.25
C ASP A 88 11.29 19.61 -7.80
N ALA A 89 10.75 19.39 -6.59
CA ALA A 89 10.43 18.06 -6.09
C ALA A 89 9.41 17.36 -6.98
N TYR A 90 8.33 18.05 -7.39
CA TYR A 90 7.32 17.50 -8.28
C TYR A 90 7.85 17.21 -9.67
N SER A 91 8.68 18.09 -10.24
CA SER A 91 9.28 17.90 -11.57
C SER A 91 10.19 16.66 -11.62
N LYS A 92 10.91 16.39 -10.54
CA LYS A 92 11.71 15.17 -10.43
C LYS A 92 10.83 13.92 -10.37
N ILE A 93 9.70 13.97 -9.65
CA ILE A 93 8.73 12.87 -9.60
C ILE A 93 8.09 12.63 -10.97
N THR A 94 7.65 13.67 -11.67
CA THR A 94 7.06 13.49 -13.02
C THR A 94 8.06 12.94 -14.01
N SER A 95 9.34 13.30 -13.90
CA SER A 95 10.42 12.75 -14.73
C SER A 95 10.59 11.23 -14.55
N LEU A 96 10.36 10.70 -13.33
CA LEU A 96 10.40 9.26 -13.09
C LEU A 96 9.31 8.50 -13.87
N LEU A 97 8.18 9.14 -14.20
CA LEU A 97 7.09 8.50 -14.94
C LEU A 97 7.47 8.14 -16.38
N SER A 98 8.56 8.70 -16.91
CA SER A 98 9.11 8.29 -18.21
C SER A 98 9.85 6.95 -18.13
N MET A 99 10.19 6.47 -16.93
CA MET A 99 10.89 5.20 -16.73
C MET A 99 9.94 4.00 -16.89
N THR A 100 10.47 2.91 -17.45
CA THR A 100 9.78 1.61 -17.58
C THR A 100 10.27 0.59 -16.57
N SER A 101 11.52 0.71 -16.12
CA SER A 101 12.17 -0.19 -15.18
C SER A 101 13.23 0.54 -14.36
N VAL A 102 13.52 0.02 -13.17
CA VAL A 102 14.65 0.46 -12.34
C VAL A 102 15.79 -0.55 -12.42
N ASP A 103 16.99 -0.02 -12.63
CA ASP A 103 18.26 -0.76 -12.70
C ASP A 103 19.37 0.01 -11.96
N ALA A 104 20.62 -0.48 -12.05
CA ALA A 104 21.76 0.13 -11.37
C ALA A 104 22.07 1.57 -11.80
N GLN A 105 21.68 1.98 -13.01
CA GLN A 105 21.97 3.31 -13.56
C GLN A 105 21.01 4.36 -13.01
N ASN A 106 19.75 4.01 -12.81
CA ASN A 106 18.69 4.95 -12.43
C ASN A 106 18.14 4.75 -11.00
N GLN A 107 18.53 3.69 -10.27
CA GLN A 107 18.10 3.44 -8.89
C GLN A 107 18.35 4.63 -7.95
N LYS A 108 19.47 5.32 -8.12
CA LYS A 108 19.84 6.46 -7.26
C LYS A 108 18.97 7.68 -7.56
N GLN A 109 18.66 7.90 -8.84
CA GLN A 109 17.74 8.96 -9.26
C GLN A 109 16.34 8.75 -8.66
N VAL A 110 15.83 7.52 -8.70
CA VAL A 110 14.54 7.17 -8.08
C VAL A 110 14.59 7.44 -6.57
N GLN A 111 15.63 6.96 -5.89
CA GLN A 111 15.78 7.17 -4.45
C GLN A 111 15.84 8.65 -4.08
N ASP A 112 16.71 9.44 -4.74
CA ASP A 112 16.92 10.84 -4.42
C ASP A 112 15.67 11.69 -4.69
N ALA A 113 14.95 11.44 -5.80
CA ALA A 113 13.70 12.12 -6.11
C ALA A 113 12.63 11.85 -5.05
N MET A 114 12.50 10.60 -4.61
CA MET A 114 11.54 10.22 -3.58
C MET A 114 11.89 10.79 -2.21
N VAL A 115 13.16 10.78 -1.83
CA VAL A 115 13.63 11.34 -0.54
C VAL A 115 13.33 12.83 -0.49
N ASN A 116 13.68 13.56 -1.55
CA ASN A 116 13.39 15.00 -1.62
C ASN A 116 11.89 15.26 -1.54
N TYR A 117 11.06 14.48 -2.25
CA TYR A 117 9.62 14.61 -2.17
C TYR A 117 9.08 14.36 -0.76
N ALA A 118 9.51 13.27 -0.10
CA ALA A 118 9.07 12.94 1.25
C ALA A 118 9.49 14.00 2.29
N MET A 119 10.70 14.54 2.19
CA MET A 119 11.15 15.65 3.06
C MET A 119 10.25 16.86 2.92
N VAL A 120 9.92 17.26 1.69
CA VAL A 120 9.07 18.43 1.41
C VAL A 120 7.63 18.17 1.84
N GLN A 121 7.05 17.03 1.44
CA GLN A 121 5.65 16.70 1.65
C GLN A 121 5.32 16.41 3.12
N LEU A 122 6.23 15.75 3.84
CA LEU A 122 6.02 15.38 5.25
C LEU A 122 6.70 16.38 6.21
N SER A 123 7.49 17.32 5.70
CA SER A 123 8.28 18.27 6.51
C SER A 123 9.22 17.55 7.51
N VAL A 124 9.86 16.48 7.05
CA VAL A 124 10.77 15.64 7.84
C VAL A 124 12.21 15.77 7.36
N ASP A 125 13.16 15.39 8.22
CA ASP A 125 14.57 15.31 7.84
C ASP A 125 14.86 14.17 6.85
N LYS A 126 16.05 14.22 6.24
CA LYS A 126 16.48 13.23 5.24
C LYS A 126 16.48 11.79 5.78
N PRO A 127 17.05 11.50 6.98
CA PRO A 127 17.00 10.15 7.54
C PRO A 127 15.59 9.61 7.71
N THR A 128 14.66 10.44 8.18
CA THR A 128 13.26 10.09 8.37
C THR A 128 12.58 9.84 7.01
N ALA A 129 12.77 10.73 6.04
CA ALA A 129 12.26 10.54 4.67
C ALA A 129 12.75 9.22 4.04
N GLU A 130 14.05 8.92 4.18
CA GLU A 130 14.61 7.65 3.74
C GLU A 130 13.95 6.44 4.43
N ALA A 131 13.68 6.53 5.73
CA ALA A 131 13.02 5.46 6.48
C ALA A 131 11.59 5.19 5.95
N TYR A 132 10.82 6.24 5.64
CA TYR A 132 9.49 6.08 5.03
C TYR A 132 9.57 5.35 3.68
N ILE A 133 10.47 5.75 2.79
CA ILE A 133 10.59 5.20 1.43
C ILE A 133 11.11 3.76 1.43
N LYS A 134 11.94 3.41 2.41
CA LYS A 134 12.48 2.06 2.61
C LYS A 134 11.44 1.05 3.12
N THR A 135 10.20 1.45 3.39
CA THR A 135 9.13 0.55 3.81
C THR A 135 7.95 0.57 2.85
N TYR A 136 7.27 -0.56 2.70
CA TYR A 136 6.05 -0.61 1.88
C TYR A 136 4.95 0.31 2.41
N ASP A 137 4.71 0.33 3.72
CA ASP A 137 3.68 1.18 4.33
C ASP A 137 4.00 2.68 4.22
N GLY A 138 5.25 3.05 4.48
CA GLY A 138 5.68 4.45 4.33
C GLY A 138 5.58 4.91 2.88
N MET A 139 5.92 4.05 1.92
CA MET A 139 5.74 4.35 0.50
C MET A 139 4.26 4.45 0.10
N LYS A 140 3.36 3.66 0.70
CA LYS A 140 1.90 3.82 0.49
C LYS A 140 1.40 5.17 0.97
N ILE A 141 1.91 5.67 2.10
CA ILE A 141 1.55 7.01 2.62
C ILE A 141 2.03 8.09 1.64
N ILE A 142 3.29 7.98 1.18
CA ILE A 142 3.87 8.94 0.23
C ILE A 142 3.11 8.88 -1.11
N SER A 143 2.82 7.69 -1.65
CA SER A 143 2.05 7.49 -2.88
C SER A 143 0.63 8.09 -2.77
N ALA A 144 -0.04 7.90 -1.63
CA ALA A 144 -1.34 8.51 -1.36
C ALA A 144 -1.26 10.04 -1.39
N SER A 145 -0.20 10.64 -0.85
CA SER A 145 0.00 12.10 -0.89
C SER A 145 0.25 12.66 -2.30
N MET A 146 0.74 11.84 -3.24
CA MET A 146 0.92 12.23 -4.64
C MET A 146 -0.37 12.17 -5.45
N THR A 147 -1.33 11.33 -5.05
CA THR A 147 -2.55 11.04 -5.82
C THR A 147 -3.34 12.30 -6.19
N PRO A 148 -3.58 13.27 -5.29
CA PRO A 148 -4.29 14.51 -5.65
C PRO A 148 -3.57 15.35 -6.72
N LEU A 149 -2.27 15.13 -6.90
CA LEU A 149 -1.42 15.97 -7.74
C LEU A 149 -1.25 15.34 -9.12
N ILE A 150 -0.72 14.11 -9.15
CA ILE A 150 -0.37 13.43 -10.40
C ILE A 150 -1.41 12.37 -10.82
N GLY A 151 -2.44 12.15 -10.01
CA GLY A 151 -3.46 11.13 -10.23
C GLY A 151 -3.04 9.75 -9.69
N SER A 152 -4.02 8.90 -9.44
CA SER A 152 -3.83 7.60 -8.78
C SER A 152 -3.02 6.61 -9.62
N VAL A 153 -3.14 6.66 -10.94
CA VAL A 153 -2.43 5.77 -11.86
C VAL A 153 -0.94 6.11 -11.90
N ALA A 154 -0.59 7.39 -12.03
CA ALA A 154 0.80 7.85 -11.98
C ALA A 154 1.43 7.59 -10.60
N ALA A 155 0.73 7.89 -9.51
CA ALA A 155 1.21 7.61 -8.15
C ALA A 155 1.55 6.13 -7.94
N ARG A 156 0.70 5.21 -8.43
CA ARG A 156 0.97 3.75 -8.39
C ARG A 156 2.15 3.34 -9.25
N LYS A 157 2.36 3.99 -10.41
CA LYS A 157 3.56 3.76 -11.22
C LYS A 157 4.82 4.14 -10.44
N ILE A 158 4.83 5.29 -9.75
CA ILE A 158 5.92 5.68 -8.85
C ILE A 158 6.13 4.64 -7.74
N GLU A 159 5.06 4.21 -7.07
CA GLU A 159 5.12 3.18 -6.03
C GLU A 159 5.76 1.86 -6.55
N THR A 160 5.46 1.49 -7.80
CA THR A 160 6.05 0.34 -8.48
C THR A 160 7.55 0.54 -8.75
N LEU A 161 7.96 1.70 -9.27
CA LEU A 161 9.37 2.03 -9.51
C LEU A 161 10.19 2.00 -8.21
N VAL A 162 9.66 2.58 -7.13
CA VAL A 162 10.31 2.51 -5.81
C VAL A 162 10.41 1.07 -5.31
N SER A 163 9.37 0.26 -5.53
CA SER A 163 9.41 -1.16 -5.16
C SER A 163 10.43 -1.94 -5.99
N GLN A 164 10.59 -1.64 -7.29
CA GLN A 164 11.68 -2.18 -8.11
C GLN A 164 13.04 -1.77 -7.53
N GLN A 165 13.23 -0.50 -7.17
CA GLN A 165 14.46 -0.01 -6.54
C GLN A 165 14.77 -0.78 -5.23
N ARG A 166 13.74 -1.06 -4.42
CA ARG A 166 13.90 -1.64 -3.10
C ARG A 166 14.08 -3.17 -3.10
N LEU A 167 13.37 -3.85 -4.00
CA LEU A 167 13.22 -5.32 -3.99
C LEU A 167 13.83 -6.05 -5.19
N SER A 168 14.19 -5.36 -6.28
CA SER A 168 14.68 -6.01 -7.50
C SER A 168 15.82 -6.99 -7.21
N SER A 169 15.73 -8.17 -7.79
CA SER A 169 16.61 -9.31 -7.56
C SER A 169 16.55 -10.26 -8.77
N ASN A 170 16.62 -11.56 -8.53
CA ASN A 170 16.30 -12.64 -9.47
C ASN A 170 14.79 -12.71 -9.84
N PHE A 171 14.01 -11.67 -9.55
CA PHE A 171 12.61 -11.51 -9.88
C PHE A 171 12.33 -10.03 -10.22
N SER A 172 11.29 -9.79 -11.01
CA SER A 172 10.84 -8.44 -11.37
C SER A 172 9.68 -7.98 -10.49
N ILE A 173 9.45 -6.67 -10.41
CA ILE A 173 8.29 -6.10 -9.73
C ILE A 173 7.39 -5.43 -10.78
N HIS A 174 6.11 -5.79 -10.75
CA HIS A 174 5.07 -5.25 -11.62
C HIS A 174 3.83 -4.86 -10.82
N SER A 175 2.97 -4.04 -11.40
CA SER A 175 1.59 -3.85 -10.92
C SER A 175 0.69 -4.83 -11.65
N LEU A 176 -0.02 -5.70 -10.92
CA LEU A 176 -0.94 -6.68 -11.48
C LEU A 176 -2.34 -6.58 -10.85
N PRO A 177 -3.42 -6.58 -11.65
CA PRO A 177 -4.79 -6.51 -11.13
C PRO A 177 -5.18 -7.79 -10.40
N ASP A 178 -6.02 -7.68 -9.38
CA ASP A 178 -6.77 -8.81 -8.83
C ASP A 178 -8.05 -9.10 -9.65
N ALA A 179 -8.82 -10.11 -9.23
CA ALA A 179 -10.08 -10.49 -9.86
C ALA A 179 -11.15 -9.37 -9.88
N HIS A 180 -10.96 -8.30 -9.09
CA HIS A 180 -11.81 -7.12 -9.05
C HIS A 180 -11.21 -5.92 -9.79
N GLY A 181 -10.12 -6.12 -10.55
CA GLY A 181 -9.43 -5.07 -11.28
C GLY A 181 -8.60 -4.13 -10.39
N ARG A 182 -8.38 -4.48 -9.11
CA ARG A 182 -7.54 -3.65 -8.23
C ARG A 182 -6.09 -4.03 -8.44
N GLU A 183 -5.29 -3.05 -8.84
CA GLU A 183 -3.86 -3.19 -9.04
C GLU A 183 -3.08 -3.43 -7.73
N HIS A 184 -2.20 -4.43 -7.74
CA HIS A 184 -1.32 -4.79 -6.62
C HIS A 184 0.13 -4.86 -7.09
N ILE A 185 1.04 -4.23 -6.34
CA ILE A 185 2.48 -4.40 -6.54
C ILE A 185 2.84 -5.86 -6.24
N THR A 186 3.44 -6.51 -7.20
CA THR A 186 3.60 -7.96 -7.26
C THR A 186 5.00 -8.32 -7.75
N ALA A 187 5.69 -9.17 -7.00
CA ALA A 187 6.94 -9.79 -7.43
C ALA A 187 6.66 -10.96 -8.37
N VAL A 188 7.35 -11.03 -9.50
CA VAL A 188 7.11 -12.01 -10.56
C VAL A 188 8.41 -12.70 -10.97
N LYS A 189 8.38 -14.03 -11.08
CA LYS A 189 9.50 -14.85 -11.58
C LYS A 189 8.93 -16.03 -12.36
N GLY A 190 9.18 -16.05 -13.67
CA GLY A 190 8.56 -17.03 -14.56
C GLY A 190 7.03 -16.90 -14.54
N ASP A 191 6.33 -18.00 -14.30
CA ASP A 191 4.87 -18.07 -14.21
C ASP A 191 4.33 -17.82 -12.78
N ALA A 192 5.18 -17.45 -11.82
CA ALA A 192 4.80 -17.26 -10.41
C ALA A 192 4.79 -15.79 -9.99
N ALA A 193 3.79 -15.43 -9.18
CA ALA A 193 3.52 -14.06 -8.74
C ALA A 193 3.16 -13.97 -7.25
N ILE A 194 3.80 -13.06 -6.52
CA ILE A 194 3.57 -12.79 -5.08
C ILE A 194 3.22 -11.31 -4.88
N PRO A 195 1.97 -10.98 -4.50
CA PRO A 195 1.65 -9.63 -4.01
C PRO A 195 2.55 -9.28 -2.82
N VAL A 196 3.27 -8.17 -2.91
CA VAL A 196 4.36 -7.87 -1.96
C VAL A 196 3.83 -7.59 -0.55
N ASP A 197 2.58 -7.15 -0.42
CA ASP A 197 1.92 -6.92 0.86
C ASP A 197 1.72 -8.20 1.68
N LYS A 198 1.62 -9.37 1.02
CA LYS A 198 1.57 -10.66 1.74
C LYS A 198 2.85 -10.93 2.53
N ILE A 199 3.97 -10.38 2.07
CA ILE A 199 5.27 -10.49 2.73
C ILE A 199 5.47 -9.28 3.63
N GLU A 200 5.53 -8.06 3.08
CA GLU A 200 5.92 -6.86 3.85
C GLU A 200 4.89 -6.36 4.85
N ILE A 201 3.61 -6.76 4.73
CA ILE A 201 2.57 -6.42 5.70
C ILE A 201 2.15 -7.67 6.48
N TRP A 202 1.55 -8.64 5.79
CA TRP A 202 0.85 -9.74 6.43
C TRP A 202 1.79 -10.68 7.19
N LEU A 203 2.89 -11.10 6.57
CA LEU A 203 3.89 -11.95 7.23
C LEU A 203 4.67 -11.19 8.32
N ARG A 204 4.70 -9.85 8.27
CA ARG A 204 5.42 -8.97 9.22
C ARG A 204 4.57 -8.47 10.39
N GLY A 205 3.37 -8.99 10.61
CA GLY A 205 2.55 -8.55 11.74
C GLY A 205 1.87 -7.20 11.59
N LYS A 206 1.85 -6.64 10.38
CA LYS A 206 1.32 -5.29 10.09
C LYS A 206 -0.08 -5.30 9.49
N ALA A 207 -0.80 -6.43 9.57
CA ALA A 207 -2.17 -6.52 9.08
C ALA A 207 -3.02 -5.36 9.62
N LYS A 208 -3.66 -4.62 8.70
CA LYS A 208 -4.41 -3.40 9.02
C LYS A 208 -5.64 -3.70 9.88
N GLY A 209 -5.91 -2.81 10.83
CA GLY A 209 -7.12 -2.80 11.64
C GLY A 209 -6.83 -2.35 13.06
N ASP A 210 -7.76 -1.59 13.63
CA ASP A 210 -7.70 -1.23 15.04
C ASP A 210 -8.20 -2.41 15.88
N LEU A 211 -7.25 -3.17 16.43
CA LEU A 211 -7.56 -4.36 17.21
C LEU A 211 -8.37 -4.02 18.46
N GLU A 212 -8.10 -2.88 19.11
CA GLU A 212 -8.80 -2.51 20.34
C GLU A 212 -10.26 -2.17 20.06
N SER A 213 -10.51 -1.33 19.06
CA SER A 213 -11.88 -1.02 18.63
C SER A 213 -12.64 -2.26 18.17
N LEU A 214 -11.97 -3.19 17.46
CA LEU A 214 -12.58 -4.45 17.03
C LEU A 214 -12.94 -5.34 18.23
N LEU A 215 -12.06 -5.48 19.23
CA LEU A 215 -12.30 -6.26 20.44
C LEU A 215 -13.44 -5.69 21.28
N VAL A 216 -13.50 -4.36 21.43
CA VAL A 216 -14.60 -3.68 22.13
C VAL A 216 -15.92 -3.96 21.43
N ARG A 217 -16.00 -3.77 20.10
CA ARG A 217 -17.22 -4.04 19.35
C ARG A 217 -17.63 -5.51 19.36
N GLN A 218 -16.66 -6.42 19.29
CA GLN A 218 -16.91 -7.86 19.42
C GLN A 218 -17.55 -8.19 20.77
N SER A 219 -17.02 -7.62 21.86
CA SER A 219 -17.52 -7.83 23.22
C SER A 219 -18.96 -7.35 23.38
N VAL A 220 -19.30 -6.19 22.79
CA VAL A 220 -20.69 -5.68 22.75
C VAL A 220 -21.61 -6.69 22.06
N LEU A 221 -21.25 -7.16 20.86
CA LEU A 221 -22.08 -8.12 20.10
C LEU A 221 -22.21 -9.48 20.80
N ILE A 222 -21.15 -9.96 21.47
CA ILE A 222 -21.19 -11.19 22.25
C ILE A 222 -22.13 -11.04 23.45
N ASN A 223 -22.07 -9.90 24.16
CA ASN A 223 -22.96 -9.63 25.28
C ASN A 223 -24.42 -9.52 24.82
N GLU A 224 -24.72 -8.79 23.74
CA GLU A 224 -26.07 -8.72 23.17
C GLU A 224 -26.61 -10.11 22.79
N LYS A 225 -25.76 -10.95 22.17
CA LYS A 225 -26.11 -12.34 21.81
C LYS A 225 -26.36 -13.20 23.04
N ARG A 226 -25.58 -13.04 24.10
CA ARG A 226 -25.73 -13.76 25.37
C ARG A 226 -27.02 -13.36 26.07
N ASP A 227 -27.32 -12.07 26.12
CA ASP A 227 -28.45 -11.53 26.86
C ASP A 227 -29.78 -11.88 26.17
N ASN A 228 -29.84 -11.90 24.83
CA ASN A 228 -31.01 -12.40 24.10
C ASN A 228 -30.66 -12.97 22.71
N GLN A 229 -30.32 -14.26 22.67
CA GLN A 229 -29.94 -14.95 21.43
C GLN A 229 -31.01 -14.90 20.34
N ARG A 230 -32.30 -15.00 20.70
CA ARG A 230 -33.41 -14.98 19.73
C ARG A 230 -33.56 -13.60 19.09
N ALA A 231 -33.48 -12.53 19.87
CA ALA A 231 -33.53 -11.17 19.35
C ALA A 231 -32.29 -10.85 18.49
N PHE A 232 -31.11 -11.30 18.91
CA PHE A 232 -29.88 -11.13 18.16
C PHE A 232 -29.94 -11.81 16.78
N ALA A 233 -30.49 -13.02 16.71
CA ALA A 233 -30.62 -13.77 15.45
C ALA A 233 -31.69 -13.20 14.51
N LYS A 234 -32.67 -12.44 15.02
CA LYS A 234 -33.70 -11.79 14.20
C LYS A 234 -33.15 -10.65 13.34
N ASP A 235 -32.06 -10.00 13.77
CA ASP A 235 -31.35 -9.02 12.97
C ASP A 235 -30.21 -9.72 12.19
N PRO A 236 -30.34 -9.92 10.87
CA PRO A 236 -29.33 -10.64 10.08
C PRO A 236 -27.99 -9.89 9.99
N ASN A 237 -27.95 -8.59 10.31
CA ASN A 237 -26.72 -7.81 10.27
C ASN A 237 -25.82 -8.12 11.46
N LYS A 238 -26.37 -8.40 12.65
CA LYS A 238 -25.55 -8.63 13.86
C LYS A 238 -24.70 -9.90 13.80
N PRO A 239 -25.22 -11.07 13.39
CA PRO A 239 -24.38 -12.26 13.18
C PRO A 239 -23.33 -12.07 12.09
N LYS A 240 -23.69 -11.37 11.00
CA LYS A 240 -22.76 -11.06 9.90
C LYS A 240 -21.63 -10.14 10.37
N GLU A 241 -21.95 -9.12 11.15
CA GLU A 241 -20.99 -8.19 11.74
C GLU A 241 -20.06 -8.94 12.69
N LEU A 242 -20.61 -9.73 13.62
CA LEU A 242 -19.83 -10.52 14.56
C LEU A 242 -18.86 -11.49 13.85
N GLY A 243 -19.34 -12.17 12.81
CA GLY A 243 -18.50 -13.07 12.00
C GLY A 243 -17.37 -12.33 11.27
N LYS A 244 -17.65 -11.16 10.70
CA LYS A 244 -16.63 -10.31 10.05
C LYS A 244 -15.58 -9.83 11.06
N ILE A 245 -16.01 -9.30 12.21
CA ILE A 245 -15.12 -8.82 13.26
C ILE A 245 -14.24 -9.94 13.80
N SER A 246 -14.82 -11.13 14.08
CA SER A 246 -14.05 -12.29 14.55
C SER A 246 -12.97 -12.70 13.55
N THR A 247 -13.33 -12.79 12.27
CA THR A 247 -12.38 -13.14 11.20
C THR A 247 -11.26 -12.10 11.08
N HIS A 248 -11.59 -10.82 11.24
CA HIS A 248 -10.61 -9.73 11.19
C HIS A 248 -9.64 -9.78 12.38
N ILE A 249 -10.15 -9.96 13.60
CA ILE A 249 -9.36 -10.12 14.81
C ILE A 249 -8.41 -11.31 14.68
N GLU A 250 -8.92 -12.47 14.26
CA GLU A 250 -8.09 -13.66 14.01
C GLU A 250 -7.01 -13.38 12.96
N GLY A 251 -7.35 -12.66 11.89
CA GLY A 251 -6.40 -12.29 10.85
C GLY A 251 -5.25 -11.42 11.39
N ILE A 252 -5.57 -10.38 12.17
CA ILE A 252 -4.58 -9.53 12.82
C ILE A 252 -3.71 -10.35 13.79
N GLY A 253 -4.34 -11.19 14.61
CA GLY A 253 -3.64 -12.06 15.55
C GLY A 253 -2.63 -12.98 14.86
N ARG A 254 -3.07 -13.69 13.80
CA ARG A 254 -2.19 -14.58 13.01
C ARG A 254 -1.03 -13.80 12.38
N SER A 255 -1.31 -12.64 11.77
CA SER A 255 -0.27 -11.77 11.20
C SER A 255 0.78 -11.43 12.24
N ARG A 256 0.37 -10.93 13.43
CA ARG A 256 1.29 -10.57 14.51
C ARG A 256 2.13 -11.75 14.99
N THR A 257 1.51 -12.93 15.12
CA THR A 257 2.25 -14.16 15.47
C THR A 257 3.31 -14.49 14.43
N MET A 258 3.01 -14.40 13.14
CA MET A 258 4.00 -14.63 12.07
C MET A 258 5.18 -13.65 12.14
N GLY A 259 4.91 -12.37 12.41
CA GLY A 259 5.95 -11.36 12.58
C GLY A 259 6.89 -11.73 13.74
N MET A 260 6.31 -12.04 14.91
CA MET A 260 7.08 -12.44 16.09
C MET A 260 7.88 -13.73 15.88
N ASP A 261 7.33 -14.71 15.16
CA ASP A 261 8.05 -15.95 14.83
C ASP A 261 9.33 -15.67 14.03
N LEU A 262 9.25 -14.75 13.06
CA LEU A 262 10.40 -14.38 12.23
C LEU A 262 11.44 -13.55 12.99
N GLU A 263 11.01 -12.58 13.79
CA GLU A 263 11.90 -11.79 14.64
C GLU A 263 12.66 -12.69 15.63
N LYS A 264 11.98 -13.69 16.22
CA LYS A 264 12.60 -14.63 17.17
C LYS A 264 13.75 -15.43 16.56
N ILE A 265 13.71 -15.72 15.26
CA ILE A 265 14.79 -16.41 14.55
C ILE A 265 15.77 -15.45 13.86
N GLY A 266 15.68 -14.14 14.14
CA GLY A 266 16.56 -13.11 13.58
C GLY A 266 16.21 -12.63 12.18
N PHE A 267 15.10 -13.10 11.59
CA PHE A 267 14.60 -12.60 10.30
C PHE A 267 13.79 -11.33 10.50
N ASN A 268 14.44 -10.24 10.89
CA ASN A 268 13.79 -8.93 11.08
C ASN A 268 13.19 -8.39 9.77
N ASP A 269 12.27 -7.42 9.89
CA ASP A 269 11.66 -6.76 8.74
C ASP A 269 12.63 -5.81 8.03
N THR A 270 13.46 -6.38 7.15
CA THR A 270 14.42 -5.67 6.31
C THR A 270 14.17 -5.98 4.84
N LYS A 271 14.62 -5.07 3.95
CA LYS A 271 14.50 -5.28 2.50
C LYS A 271 15.21 -6.55 2.05
N GLU A 272 16.37 -6.88 2.62
CA GLU A 272 17.16 -8.07 2.31
C GLU A 272 16.42 -9.35 2.70
N ASN A 273 15.86 -9.39 3.91
CA ASN A 273 15.11 -10.55 4.39
C ASN A 273 13.80 -10.74 3.60
N ASN A 274 13.08 -9.65 3.29
CA ASN A 274 11.86 -9.71 2.48
C ASN A 274 12.15 -10.21 1.06
N LYS A 275 13.20 -9.67 0.43
CA LYS A 275 13.68 -10.10 -0.89
C LYS A 275 14.08 -11.57 -0.90
N PHE A 276 14.79 -12.03 0.14
CA PHE A 276 15.16 -13.44 0.30
C PHE A 276 13.94 -14.36 0.41
N ILE A 277 12.95 -13.99 1.24
CA ILE A 277 11.71 -14.77 1.41
C ILE A 277 10.93 -14.82 0.09
N ILE A 278 10.77 -13.69 -0.60
CA ILE A 278 10.09 -13.61 -1.90
C ILE A 278 10.75 -14.52 -2.92
N ASP A 279 12.08 -14.44 -3.08
CA ASP A 279 12.81 -15.24 -4.07
C ASP A 279 12.65 -16.75 -3.81
N LYS A 280 12.79 -17.15 -2.53
CA LYS A 280 12.62 -18.56 -2.13
C LYS A 280 11.20 -19.06 -2.34
N LEU A 281 10.19 -18.27 -2.00
CA LEU A 281 8.80 -18.66 -2.24
C LEU A 281 8.49 -18.78 -3.73
N LEU A 282 8.94 -17.83 -4.55
CA LEU A 282 8.80 -17.88 -6.01
C LEU A 282 9.46 -19.14 -6.59
N ASP A 283 10.63 -19.53 -6.11
CA ASP A 283 11.28 -20.78 -6.56
C ASP A 283 10.47 -22.03 -6.23
N THR A 284 9.77 -22.05 -5.08
CA THR A 284 8.92 -23.20 -4.74
C THR A 284 7.68 -23.34 -5.63
N ALA A 285 7.22 -22.25 -6.25
CA ALA A 285 6.04 -22.26 -7.09
C ALA A 285 6.18 -23.18 -8.31
N LYS A 286 7.41 -23.51 -8.73
CA LYS A 286 7.70 -24.49 -9.79
C LYS A 286 7.15 -25.88 -9.48
N MET A 287 6.94 -26.21 -8.21
CA MET A 287 6.39 -27.49 -7.75
C MET A 287 4.85 -27.50 -7.68
N VAL A 288 4.18 -26.37 -7.96
CA VAL A 288 2.73 -26.24 -7.85
C VAL A 288 2.03 -26.89 -9.04
N THR A 289 1.13 -27.80 -8.75
CA THR A 289 0.23 -28.42 -9.72
C THR A 289 -1.24 -28.23 -9.30
N PRO A 290 -2.22 -28.52 -10.18
CA PRO A 290 -3.63 -28.51 -9.80
C PRO A 290 -3.95 -29.36 -8.56
N GLU A 291 -3.25 -30.48 -8.38
CA GLU A 291 -3.39 -31.44 -7.28
C GLU A 291 -2.65 -31.00 -6.01
N ASN A 292 -1.51 -30.31 -6.16
CA ASN A 292 -0.74 -29.80 -5.03
C ASN A 292 -0.43 -28.31 -5.19
N ARG A 293 -1.24 -27.50 -4.48
CA ARG A 293 -1.12 -26.03 -4.46
C ARG A 293 -0.39 -25.50 -3.22
N TRP A 294 0.21 -26.38 -2.43
CA TRP A 294 0.88 -26.04 -1.20
C TRP A 294 2.38 -26.21 -1.35
N THR A 295 3.11 -25.16 -0.99
CA THR A 295 4.56 -25.20 -0.92
C THR A 295 5.02 -24.69 0.43
N SER A 296 6.27 -24.96 0.78
CA SER A 296 6.84 -24.38 1.98
C SER A 296 8.34 -24.14 1.84
N ILE A 297 8.84 -23.18 2.60
CA ILE A 297 10.26 -22.95 2.80
C ILE A 297 10.57 -23.00 4.28
N VAL A 298 11.79 -23.39 4.63
CA VAL A 298 12.27 -23.40 6.02
C VAL A 298 13.35 -22.34 6.18
N LEU A 299 13.11 -21.44 7.13
CA LEU A 299 14.07 -20.45 7.56
C LEU A 299 14.74 -20.94 8.84
N LYS A 300 16.06 -21.10 8.79
CA LYS A 300 16.89 -21.43 9.95
C LYS A 300 17.21 -20.18 10.73
N SER A 301 17.40 -20.31 12.04
CA SER A 301 17.81 -19.20 12.88
C SER A 301 19.09 -18.50 12.42
N GLN A 302 19.05 -17.17 12.37
CA GLN A 302 20.21 -16.29 12.17
C GLN A 302 20.89 -15.92 13.51
N ASN A 303 20.23 -16.13 14.65
CA ASN A 303 20.75 -15.77 15.98
C ASN A 303 21.32 -16.96 16.78
N GLY A 304 21.52 -18.11 16.11
CA GLY A 304 22.11 -19.31 16.73
C GLY A 304 21.14 -20.15 17.55
N SER A 305 19.85 -19.80 17.59
CA SER A 305 18.84 -20.64 18.23
C SER A 305 18.60 -21.94 17.46
N ASN A 306 18.20 -23.00 18.17
CA ASN A 306 17.78 -24.26 17.54
C ASN A 306 16.38 -24.18 16.92
N GLU A 307 15.78 -23.00 16.85
CA GLU A 307 14.45 -22.81 16.29
C GLU A 307 14.52 -22.56 14.78
N SER A 308 13.46 -22.94 14.08
CA SER A 308 13.27 -22.66 12.67
C SER A 308 11.81 -22.36 12.39
N VAL A 309 11.58 -21.55 11.36
CA VAL A 309 10.24 -21.16 10.95
C VAL A 309 9.99 -21.74 9.57
N ARG A 310 8.94 -22.54 9.44
CA ARG A 310 8.40 -22.95 8.16
C ARG A 310 7.42 -21.88 7.69
N ILE A 311 7.64 -21.34 6.51
CA ILE A 311 6.65 -20.50 5.83
C ILE A 311 5.90 -21.42 4.86
N ASN A 312 4.60 -21.57 5.08
CA ASN A 312 3.71 -22.32 4.18
C ASN A 312 3.02 -21.34 3.23
N ALA A 313 2.96 -21.70 1.96
CA ALA A 313 2.39 -20.91 0.89
C ALA A 313 1.31 -21.70 0.16
N VAL A 314 0.16 -21.06 -0.03
CA VAL A 314 -0.95 -21.58 -0.83
C VAL A 314 -1.06 -20.77 -2.10
N TRP A 315 -1.05 -21.46 -3.24
CA TRP A 315 -1.08 -20.84 -4.57
C TRP A 315 -2.43 -21.03 -5.24
N VAL A 316 -2.84 -20.03 -6.02
CA VAL A 316 -3.96 -20.12 -6.95
C VAL A 316 -3.39 -20.22 -8.34
N ILE A 317 -3.80 -21.23 -9.10
CA ILE A 317 -3.50 -21.33 -10.53
C ILE A 317 -4.58 -20.53 -11.25
N LEU A 318 -4.14 -19.50 -11.96
CA LEU A 318 -5.00 -18.64 -12.77
C LEU A 318 -5.36 -19.33 -14.09
N PRO A 319 -6.40 -18.85 -14.81
CA PRO A 319 -6.83 -19.45 -16.07
C PRO A 319 -5.74 -19.52 -17.15
N ASP A 320 -4.75 -18.62 -17.11
CA ASP A 320 -3.58 -18.59 -18.00
C ASP A 320 -2.46 -19.56 -17.58
N GLY A 321 -2.67 -20.35 -16.52
CA GLY A 321 -1.69 -21.29 -15.97
C GLY A 321 -0.69 -20.69 -14.99
N SER A 322 -0.64 -19.35 -14.87
CA SER A 322 0.22 -18.67 -13.91
C SER A 322 -0.22 -18.91 -12.46
N LYS A 323 0.70 -18.76 -11.52
CA LYS A 323 0.51 -19.09 -10.11
C LYS A 323 0.61 -17.83 -9.28
N ARG A 324 -0.46 -17.49 -8.56
CA ARG A 324 -0.49 -16.34 -7.64
C ARG A 324 -0.55 -16.80 -6.20
N LEU A 325 0.34 -16.31 -5.35
CA LEU A 325 0.29 -16.58 -3.92
C LEU A 325 -1.03 -16.03 -3.34
N SER A 326 -1.81 -16.90 -2.71
CA SER A 326 -3.08 -16.56 -2.06
C SER A 326 -2.90 -16.38 -0.56
N THR A 327 -2.26 -17.33 0.11
CA THR A 327 -2.15 -17.34 1.56
C THR A 327 -0.74 -17.70 1.98
N VAL A 328 -0.25 -17.05 3.03
CA VAL A 328 1.01 -17.38 3.68
C VAL A 328 0.78 -17.52 5.19
N THR A 329 1.37 -18.55 5.78
CA THR A 329 1.34 -18.82 7.23
C THR A 329 2.72 -19.25 7.73
N THR A 330 2.97 -19.09 9.03
CA THR A 330 4.18 -19.65 9.67
C THR A 330 3.83 -20.86 10.54
N GLY A 331 4.82 -21.73 10.72
CA GLY A 331 4.86 -22.72 11.80
C GLY A 331 6.26 -22.79 12.37
N ARG A 332 6.40 -22.56 13.68
CA ARG A 332 7.68 -22.64 14.39
C ARG A 332 7.94 -24.07 14.87
N PHE A 333 9.17 -24.54 14.75
CA PHE A 333 9.59 -25.85 15.23
C PHE A 333 11.05 -25.83 15.71
N LEU A 334 11.42 -26.82 16.52
CA LEU A 334 12.79 -27.05 16.94
C LEU A 334 13.50 -27.94 15.92
N ASN A 335 14.74 -27.59 15.59
CA ASN A 335 15.62 -28.46 14.83
C ASN A 335 15.99 -29.67 15.70
N GLU A 336 15.85 -30.88 15.16
CA GLU A 336 16.38 -32.08 15.80
C GLU A 336 17.88 -31.89 16.04
N LYS A 337 18.32 -32.02 17.29
CA LYS A 337 19.75 -32.11 17.60
C LYS A 337 20.23 -33.38 16.91
N LYS A 338 21.11 -33.24 15.90
CA LYS A 338 21.91 -34.37 15.44
C LYS A 338 22.72 -34.85 16.66
N SER A 339 22.33 -36.00 17.19
CA SER A 339 23.03 -36.72 18.26
C SER A 339 24.40 -37.19 17.78
#